data_AF-A0AAU2U7H1-F1
#
_entry.id   AF-A0AAU2U7H1-F1
#
_cell.length_a   1.000
_cell.length_b   1.000
_cell.length_c   1.000
_cell.angle_alpha   90.00
_cell.angle_beta   90.00
_cell.angle_gamma   90.00
#
_symmetry.space_group_name_H-M   'P 1'
#
loop_
_entity.id
_entity.type
_entity.pdbx_description
1 polymer ?
#
loop_
_entity_poly.entity_id
_entity_poly.type
_entity_poly.pdbx_seq_one_letter_code
_entity_poly.pdbx_strand_id
1 'polypeptide(L)'
;MPARELLKFSTSRDPALLARFVKLRVIEPENTFWRRGIQACVRYVKETGAGQLRVPYDYVTPDTWVPAGFPLGTWLADQRKSHKAGRLDAGRVEQLAGLGMVWSHQDVAFEEGLTAARAWAKVHGHLLPPATAVWDGYPVGTWAKNQRFAARAADTNAERREAGLAVESSAGALTEARRAALEEIDPGWCPAWDAGWQRCFRLAQNLLQDGGDLPVVVCKVIVQGEDLGRWVAAQRHGWEQLLPAQQWLLENVLGIEPADEAERPAKRTQDDMWALNLRAARQFHAREGHLRVPRKHVEQVETEAGLVGRQAGVDGPVVVKLGTWLDNVRKRAGKLAEQRRAELNALGMRW
;
A
#
# COMPACT_ATOMS: atom_id res chain seq x y z
N MET A 1 0.73 19.99 80.08
CA MET A 1 -0.30 18.93 79.99
C MET A 1 -1.67 19.56 80.25
N PRO A 2 -2.77 19.11 79.63
CA PRO A 2 -2.87 18.44 78.34
C PRO A 2 -4.12 18.87 77.53
N ALA A 3 -4.09 18.56 76.24
CA ALA A 3 -5.19 18.11 75.39
C ALA A 3 -6.61 17.97 76.01
N ARG A 4 -7.33 19.09 76.21
CA ARG A 4 -8.77 19.06 76.59
C ARG A 4 -9.69 20.03 75.84
N GLU A 5 -9.18 20.82 74.90
CA GLU A 5 -10.01 21.73 74.07
C GLU A 5 -10.20 21.25 72.62
N LEU A 6 -9.85 20.00 72.33
CA LEU A 6 -10.47 19.28 71.21
C LEU A 6 -11.86 18.82 71.68
N LEU A 7 -12.89 19.08 70.87
CA LEU A 7 -14.29 18.60 70.97
C LEU A 7 -15.30 19.56 71.63
N LYS A 8 -15.49 20.77 71.08
CA LYS A 8 -16.80 21.47 71.17
C LYS A 8 -17.61 21.19 69.89
N PHE A 9 -18.44 20.16 69.92
CA PHE A 9 -19.40 19.80 68.87
C PHE A 9 -20.74 20.56 68.95
N SER A 10 -20.83 21.64 69.74
CA SER A 10 -22.12 22.23 70.12
C SER A 10 -22.62 23.40 69.27
N THR A 11 -22.04 23.70 68.11
CA THR A 11 -22.72 24.52 67.10
C THR A 11 -23.49 23.62 66.15
N SER A 12 -24.83 23.64 66.23
CA SER A 12 -25.71 23.04 65.25
C SER A 12 -25.34 23.56 63.86
N ARG A 13 -24.66 22.74 63.06
CA ARG A 13 -24.38 23.02 61.66
C ARG A 13 -25.57 22.51 60.87
N ASP A 14 -26.15 23.37 60.05
CA ASP A 14 -27.28 23.05 59.18
C ASP A 14 -27.00 21.72 58.42
N PRO A 15 -27.81 20.67 58.66
CA PRO A 15 -27.65 19.37 58.00
C PRO A 15 -27.70 19.50 56.48
N ALA A 16 -28.40 20.49 55.94
CA ALA A 16 -28.46 20.75 54.51
C ALA A 16 -27.14 21.33 53.99
N LEU A 17 -26.46 22.20 54.75
CA LEU A 17 -25.12 22.70 54.41
C LEU A 17 -24.05 21.61 54.53
N LEU A 18 -24.12 20.76 55.55
CA LEU A 18 -23.22 19.60 55.67
C LEU A 18 -23.46 18.57 54.56
N ALA A 19 -24.71 18.26 54.24
CA ALA A 19 -25.06 17.41 53.11
C ALA A 19 -24.60 18.03 51.79
N ARG A 20 -24.74 19.35 51.59
CA ARG A 20 -24.27 20.05 50.37
C ARG A 20 -22.74 20.12 50.30
N PHE A 21 -22.04 20.28 51.43
CA PHE A 21 -20.58 20.29 51.51
C PHE A 21 -19.97 18.90 51.28
N VAL A 22 -20.59 17.86 51.84
CA VAL A 22 -20.22 16.45 51.61
C VAL A 22 -20.61 16.04 50.18
N LYS A 23 -21.75 16.47 49.66
CA LYS A 23 -22.19 16.19 48.27
C LYS A 23 -21.31 16.89 47.23
N LEU A 24 -20.77 18.09 47.52
CA LEU A 24 -19.85 18.79 46.62
C LEU A 24 -18.40 18.27 46.68
N ARG A 25 -17.93 17.82 47.83
CA ARG A 25 -16.49 17.52 48.06
C ARG A 25 -16.18 16.04 48.22
N VAL A 26 -17.18 15.20 48.50
CA VAL A 26 -17.00 13.78 48.83
C VAL A 26 -17.81 12.87 47.88
N ILE A 27 -18.88 13.36 47.23
CA ILE A 27 -19.77 12.50 46.42
C ILE A 27 -19.50 12.56 44.89
N GLU A 28 -18.85 13.57 44.31
CA GLU A 28 -18.45 13.48 42.87
C GLU A 28 -17.07 14.08 42.53
N PRO A 29 -15.97 13.62 43.16
CA PRO A 29 -14.62 13.94 42.69
C PRO A 29 -14.46 13.61 41.19
N GLU A 30 -15.10 12.54 40.69
CA GLU A 30 -15.14 12.21 39.27
C GLU A 30 -15.75 13.31 38.40
N ASN A 31 -16.87 13.93 38.80
CA ASN A 31 -17.47 15.02 38.00
C ASN A 31 -16.66 16.31 38.07
N THR A 32 -15.92 16.55 39.15
CA THR A 32 -14.96 17.67 39.20
C THR A 32 -13.74 17.41 38.33
N PHE A 33 -13.21 16.19 38.32
CA PHE A 33 -12.07 15.79 37.50
C PHE A 33 -12.44 15.77 36.01
N TRP A 34 -13.63 15.27 35.66
CA TRP A 34 -14.19 15.33 34.31
C TRP A 34 -14.34 16.78 33.84
N ARG A 35 -14.97 17.65 34.64
CA ARG A 35 -15.12 19.09 34.31
C ARG A 35 -13.78 19.77 34.09
N ARG A 36 -12.77 19.46 34.92
CA ARG A 36 -11.39 19.95 34.76
C ARG A 36 -10.78 19.48 33.43
N GLY A 37 -10.98 18.21 33.08
CA GLY A 37 -10.53 17.65 31.79
C GLY A 37 -11.18 18.34 30.59
N ILE A 38 -12.50 18.55 30.63
CA ILE A 38 -13.23 19.27 29.58
C ILE A 38 -12.74 20.73 29.46
N GLN A 39 -12.58 21.45 30.57
CA GLN A 39 -12.04 22.81 30.57
C GLN A 39 -10.64 22.86 29.94
N ALA A 40 -9.77 21.91 30.28
CA ALA A 40 -8.45 21.79 29.70
C ALA A 40 -8.50 21.48 28.18
N CYS A 41 -9.43 20.63 27.72
CA CYS A 41 -9.65 20.36 26.30
C CYS A 41 -10.10 21.62 25.53
N VAL A 42 -11.12 22.32 26.05
CA VAL A 42 -11.64 23.55 25.44
C VAL A 42 -10.54 24.60 25.32
N ARG A 43 -9.75 24.77 26.38
CA ARG A 43 -8.62 25.71 26.38
C ARG A 43 -7.55 25.28 25.39
N TYR A 44 -7.22 24.00 25.33
CA TYR A 44 -6.26 23.47 24.37
C TYR A 44 -6.66 23.76 22.93
N VAL A 45 -7.90 23.45 22.55
CA VAL A 45 -8.45 23.75 21.22
C VAL A 45 -8.37 25.25 20.91
N LYS A 46 -8.72 26.10 21.88
CA LYS A 46 -8.66 27.56 21.72
C LYS A 46 -7.24 28.09 21.50
N GLU A 47 -6.28 27.65 22.32
CA GLU A 47 -4.90 28.17 22.30
C GLU A 47 -4.09 27.63 21.11
N THR A 48 -4.35 26.39 20.71
CA THR A 48 -3.64 25.76 19.59
C THR A 48 -4.32 25.98 18.25
N GLY A 49 -5.60 26.36 18.24
CA GLY A 49 -6.44 26.37 17.04
C GLY A 49 -6.69 24.97 16.46
N ALA A 50 -6.39 23.91 17.21
CA ALA A 50 -6.47 22.55 16.70
C ALA A 50 -7.94 22.12 16.48
N GLY A 51 -8.27 21.72 15.24
CA GLY A 51 -9.59 21.16 14.93
C GLY A 51 -9.84 19.76 15.51
N GLN A 52 -8.82 19.11 16.06
CA GLN A 52 -8.89 17.79 16.69
C GLN A 52 -8.00 17.74 17.95
N LEU A 53 -8.43 17.00 18.97
CA LEU A 53 -7.69 16.78 20.23
C LEU A 53 -6.53 15.78 20.06
N ARG A 54 -5.54 16.14 19.22
CA ARG A 54 -4.27 15.41 19.06
C ARG A 54 -3.26 15.85 20.13
N VAL A 55 -3.64 15.72 21.40
CA VAL A 55 -2.80 16.12 22.55
C VAL A 55 -1.69 15.07 22.79
N PRO A 56 -0.41 15.47 22.93
CA PRO A 56 0.67 14.56 23.32
C PRO A 56 0.39 13.85 24.65
N TYR A 57 0.85 12.61 24.81
CA TYR A 57 0.51 11.77 25.97
C TYR A 57 0.99 12.35 27.31
N ASP A 58 2.16 12.98 27.29
CA ASP A 58 2.84 13.62 28.41
C ASP A 58 2.45 15.10 28.59
N TYR A 59 1.53 15.62 27.78
CA TYR A 59 1.12 17.01 27.87
C TYR A 59 0.38 17.29 29.20
N VAL A 60 0.91 18.26 29.93
CA VAL A 60 0.34 18.81 31.15
C VAL A 60 -0.02 20.27 30.91
N THR A 61 -1.17 20.72 31.42
CA THR A 61 -1.59 22.11 31.24
C THR A 61 -0.62 23.09 31.93
N PRO A 62 -0.24 24.20 31.25
CA PRO A 62 0.65 25.21 31.83
C PRO A 62 0.10 25.84 33.11
N ASP A 63 0.99 26.42 33.92
CA ASP A 63 0.62 27.12 35.16
C ASP A 63 -0.29 28.33 34.93
N THR A 64 -0.29 28.88 33.70
CA THR A 64 -1.16 29.99 33.31
C THR A 64 -2.59 29.55 32.99
N TRP A 65 -2.88 28.25 32.94
CA TRP A 65 -4.21 27.73 32.62
C TRP A 65 -5.01 27.45 33.90
N VAL A 66 -6.34 27.40 33.74
CA VAL A 66 -7.23 26.86 34.76
C VAL A 66 -7.98 25.69 34.14
N PRO A 67 -7.74 24.44 34.60
CA PRO A 67 -6.82 24.04 35.67
C PRO A 67 -5.34 24.01 35.21
N ALA A 68 -4.43 24.49 36.07
CA ALA A 68 -2.98 24.33 35.92
C ALA A 68 -2.53 22.92 36.33
N GLY A 69 -1.44 22.43 35.75
CA GLY A 69 -0.81 21.15 36.13
C GLY A 69 -1.69 19.93 35.86
N PHE A 70 -2.73 20.06 35.03
CA PHE A 70 -3.65 18.96 34.73
C PHE A 70 -3.04 18.05 33.67
N PRO A 71 -2.95 16.71 33.91
CA PRO A 71 -2.33 15.77 32.99
C PRO A 71 -3.27 15.43 31.83
N LEU A 72 -3.51 16.40 30.94
CA LEU A 72 -4.50 16.31 29.88
C LEU A 72 -4.22 15.16 28.90
N GLY A 73 -2.95 14.93 28.54
CA GLY A 73 -2.57 13.83 27.65
C GLY A 73 -2.93 12.45 28.21
N THR A 74 -2.56 12.20 29.47
CA THR A 74 -2.88 10.96 30.18
C THR A 74 -4.39 10.83 30.40
N TRP A 75 -5.06 11.91 30.80
CA TRP A 75 -6.51 11.93 31.00
C TRP A 75 -7.27 11.54 29.73
N LEU A 76 -6.89 12.08 28.57
CA LEU A 76 -7.48 11.71 27.27
C LEU A 76 -7.18 10.25 26.91
N ALA A 77 -5.99 9.73 27.22
CA ALA A 77 -5.66 8.33 27.02
C ALA A 77 -6.55 7.39 27.86
N ASP A 78 -6.87 7.77 29.09
CA ASP A 78 -7.80 7.03 29.95
C ASP A 78 -9.23 7.06 29.41
N GLN A 79 -9.66 8.17 28.79
CA GLN A 79 -10.95 8.26 28.12
C GLN A 79 -11.00 7.31 26.90
N ARG A 80 -9.93 7.26 26.09
CA ARG A 80 -9.82 6.30 24.98
C ARG A 80 -9.91 4.84 25.45
N LYS A 81 -9.23 4.50 26.55
CA LYS A 81 -9.32 3.16 27.17
C LYS A 81 -10.73 2.85 27.65
N SER A 82 -11.38 3.78 28.35
CA SER A 82 -12.74 3.61 28.87
C SER A 82 -13.78 3.48 27.74
N HIS A 83 -13.64 4.27 26.68
CA HIS A 83 -14.47 4.19 25.48
C HIS A 83 -14.31 2.84 24.77
N LYS A 84 -13.05 2.41 24.52
CA LYS A 84 -12.78 1.10 23.92
C LYS A 84 -13.34 -0.07 24.74
N ALA A 85 -13.40 0.08 26.06
CA ALA A 85 -13.97 -0.92 26.96
C ALA A 85 -15.51 -0.82 27.10
N GLY A 86 -16.18 0.09 26.39
CA GLY A 86 -17.64 0.29 26.49
C GLY A 86 -18.10 0.83 27.84
N ARG A 87 -17.20 1.42 28.63
CA ARG A 87 -17.47 1.92 29.99
C ARG A 87 -17.67 3.42 30.08
N LEU A 88 -17.44 4.15 28.99
CA LEU A 88 -17.63 5.60 28.96
C LEU A 88 -19.10 5.92 28.63
N ASP A 89 -19.73 6.71 29.49
CA ASP A 89 -21.10 7.17 29.31
C ASP A 89 -21.32 7.89 27.96
N ALA A 90 -22.49 7.69 27.34
CA ALA A 90 -22.80 8.22 26.02
C ALA A 90 -22.74 9.76 25.96
N GLY A 91 -23.22 10.46 27.01
CA GLY A 91 -23.14 11.92 27.07
C GLY A 91 -21.70 12.43 27.19
N ARG A 92 -20.84 11.67 27.87
CA ARG A 92 -19.39 11.95 27.93
C ARG A 92 -18.70 11.74 26.58
N VAL A 93 -19.12 10.73 25.82
CA VAL A 93 -18.64 10.49 24.45
C VAL A 93 -19.02 11.65 23.55
N GLU A 94 -20.29 12.07 23.57
CA GLU A 94 -20.80 13.19 22.76
C GLU A 94 -20.08 14.50 23.11
N GLN A 95 -19.90 14.79 24.40
CA GLN A 95 -19.22 16.00 24.84
C GLN A 95 -17.76 16.07 24.34
N LEU A 96 -17.04 14.95 24.38
CA LEU A 96 -15.67 14.88 23.83
C LEU A 96 -15.66 14.92 22.31
N ALA A 97 -16.62 14.27 21.64
CA ALA A 97 -16.77 14.32 20.18
C ALA A 97 -16.97 15.75 19.69
N GLY A 98 -17.80 16.56 20.38
CA GLY A 98 -18.00 17.98 20.08
C GLY A 98 -16.75 18.85 20.23
N LEU A 99 -15.72 18.35 20.93
CA LEU A 99 -14.40 19.01 21.06
C LEU A 99 -13.36 18.45 20.08
N GLY A 100 -13.76 17.57 19.15
CA GLY A 100 -12.84 16.95 18.18
C GLY A 100 -12.02 15.81 18.76
N MET A 101 -12.57 15.03 19.69
CA MET A 101 -11.88 13.87 20.28
C MET A 101 -11.52 12.82 19.23
N VAL A 102 -10.23 12.49 19.19
CA VAL A 102 -9.70 11.37 18.39
C VAL A 102 -9.66 10.12 19.26
N TRP A 103 -10.64 9.22 19.05
CA TRP A 103 -10.71 7.94 19.77
C TRP A 103 -9.66 6.93 19.30
N SER A 104 -9.34 6.96 18.01
CA SER A 104 -8.42 6.03 17.37
C SER A 104 -7.74 6.71 16.20
N HIS A 105 -6.41 6.88 16.31
CA HIS A 105 -5.60 7.41 15.21
C HIS A 105 -5.66 6.52 13.96
N GLN A 106 -5.86 5.21 14.15
CA GLN A 106 -5.97 4.24 13.06
C GLN A 106 -7.30 4.37 12.31
N ASP A 107 -8.38 4.76 13.00
CA ASP A 107 -9.68 4.99 12.35
C ASP A 107 -9.64 6.30 11.57
N VAL A 108 -9.09 7.37 12.15
CA VAL A 108 -8.90 8.64 11.44
C VAL A 108 -8.04 8.45 10.18
N ALA A 109 -6.90 7.76 10.29
CA ALA A 109 -6.05 7.47 9.13
C ALA A 109 -6.72 6.56 8.09
N PHE A 110 -7.61 5.68 8.52
CA PHE A 110 -8.41 4.88 7.59
C PHE A 110 -9.43 5.76 6.84
N GLU A 111 -10.17 6.62 7.55
CA GLU A 111 -11.15 7.54 6.94
C GLU A 111 -10.51 8.55 5.98
N GLU A 112 -9.36 9.11 6.35
CA GLU A 112 -8.57 9.99 5.48
C GLU A 112 -8.17 9.26 4.18
N GLY A 113 -7.70 8.02 4.31
CA GLY A 113 -7.36 7.20 3.15
C GLY A 113 -8.56 6.73 2.33
N LEU A 114 -9.69 6.45 2.98
CA LEU A 114 -10.94 6.09 2.32
C LEU A 114 -11.49 7.27 1.51
N THR A 115 -11.37 8.49 2.04
CA THR A 115 -11.73 9.72 1.34
C THR A 115 -10.88 9.89 0.08
N ALA A 116 -9.55 9.75 0.20
CA ALA A 116 -8.65 9.81 -0.95
C ALA A 116 -8.92 8.69 -1.97
N ALA A 117 -9.26 7.49 -1.50
CA ALA A 117 -9.64 6.35 -2.34
C ALA A 117 -10.94 6.60 -3.12
N ARG A 118 -11.98 7.17 -2.49
CA ARG A 118 -13.22 7.58 -3.17
C ARG A 118 -12.95 8.65 -4.21
N ALA A 119 -12.14 9.66 -3.89
CA ALA A 119 -11.75 10.71 -4.84
C ALA A 119 -10.97 10.14 -6.04
N TRP A 120 -10.00 9.26 -5.79
CA TRP A 120 -9.27 8.54 -6.82
C TRP A 120 -10.21 7.76 -7.74
N ALA A 121 -11.07 6.90 -7.16
CA ALA A 121 -11.96 6.04 -7.92
C ALA A 121 -13.01 6.82 -8.72
N LYS A 122 -13.49 7.95 -8.20
CA LYS A 122 -14.40 8.84 -8.93
C LYS A 122 -13.80 9.38 -10.23
N VAL A 123 -12.50 9.66 -10.25
CA VAL A 123 -11.82 10.21 -11.44
C VAL A 123 -11.35 9.11 -12.39
N HIS A 124 -10.88 7.99 -11.85
CA HIS A 124 -10.23 6.94 -12.65
C HIS A 124 -11.15 5.75 -12.97
N GLY A 125 -12.32 5.67 -12.32
CA GLY A 125 -13.29 4.59 -12.49
C GLY A 125 -12.92 3.26 -11.82
N HIS A 126 -11.92 3.26 -10.93
CA HIS A 126 -11.41 2.08 -10.21
C HIS A 126 -10.54 2.44 -8.99
N LEU A 127 -10.40 1.52 -8.04
CA LEU A 127 -9.53 1.64 -6.85
C LEU A 127 -8.25 0.80 -7.01
N LEU A 128 -7.53 1.06 -8.11
CA LEU A 128 -6.27 0.37 -8.42
C LEU A 128 -5.10 1.34 -8.64
N PRO A 129 -4.85 2.30 -7.73
CA PRO A 129 -3.75 3.23 -7.88
C PRO A 129 -2.40 2.50 -7.99
N PRO A 130 -1.48 2.97 -8.85
CA PRO A 130 -0.07 2.56 -8.80
C PRO A 130 0.53 2.78 -7.41
N ALA A 131 1.52 1.98 -7.00
CA ALA A 131 2.08 2.05 -5.64
C ALA A 131 2.67 3.44 -5.28
N THR A 132 3.12 4.19 -6.29
CA THR A 132 3.68 5.54 -6.17
C THR A 132 2.65 6.66 -6.31
N ALA A 133 1.38 6.33 -6.52
CA ALA A 133 0.34 7.32 -6.74
C ALA A 133 0.07 8.16 -5.48
N VAL A 134 -0.04 9.47 -5.69
CA VAL A 134 -0.38 10.47 -4.69
C VAL A 134 -1.61 11.23 -5.20
N TRP A 135 -2.59 11.45 -4.33
CA TRP A 135 -3.82 12.17 -4.63
C TRP A 135 -4.01 13.28 -3.61
N ASP A 136 -4.03 14.54 -4.05
CA ASP A 136 -4.13 15.73 -3.17
C ASP A 136 -3.14 15.69 -1.99
N GLY A 137 -1.89 15.27 -2.25
CA GLY A 137 -0.85 15.12 -1.23
C GLY A 137 -0.95 13.84 -0.38
N TYR A 138 -2.02 13.06 -0.51
CA TYR A 138 -2.19 11.79 0.20
C TYR A 138 -1.60 10.62 -0.60
N PRO A 139 -0.74 9.76 -0.03
CA PRO A 139 -0.11 8.63 -0.73
C PRO A 139 -1.06 7.44 -0.92
N VAL A 140 -2.12 7.64 -1.72
CA VAL A 140 -3.22 6.68 -1.94
C VAL A 140 -2.73 5.33 -2.49
N GLY A 141 -1.67 5.32 -3.30
CA GLY A 141 -1.08 4.10 -3.84
C GLY A 141 -0.51 3.17 -2.77
N THR A 142 0.29 3.75 -1.86
CA THR A 142 0.86 3.00 -0.73
C THR A 142 -0.23 2.60 0.26
N TRP A 143 -1.20 3.48 0.51
CA TRP A 143 -2.31 3.16 1.39
C TRP A 143 -3.16 2.00 0.86
N ALA A 144 -3.58 2.03 -0.41
CA ALA A 144 -4.37 0.96 -1.03
C ALA A 144 -3.60 -0.38 -1.05
N LYS A 145 -2.29 -0.33 -1.33
CA LYS A 145 -1.41 -1.51 -1.21
C LYS A 145 -1.49 -2.11 0.20
N ASN A 146 -1.37 -1.29 1.25
CA ASN A 146 -1.42 -1.74 2.63
C ASN A 146 -2.81 -2.29 2.99
N GLN A 147 -3.90 -1.71 2.48
CA GLN A 147 -5.24 -2.27 2.68
C GLN A 147 -5.38 -3.66 2.03
N ARG A 148 -4.80 -3.89 0.84
CA ARG A 148 -4.81 -5.23 0.22
C ARG A 148 -4.03 -6.26 1.04
N PHE A 149 -2.90 -5.85 1.61
CA PHE A 149 -2.15 -6.72 2.53
C PHE A 149 -2.98 -7.07 3.78
N ALA A 150 -3.63 -6.08 4.39
CA ALA A 150 -4.50 -6.28 5.54
C ALA A 150 -5.72 -7.17 5.22
N ALA A 151 -6.31 -7.02 4.03
CA ALA A 151 -7.40 -7.86 3.53
C ALA A 151 -6.96 -9.31 3.36
N ARG A 152 -5.85 -9.55 2.66
CA ARG A 152 -5.31 -10.91 2.47
C ARG A 152 -4.96 -11.59 3.78
N ALA A 153 -4.42 -10.84 4.75
CA ALA A 153 -4.19 -11.36 6.10
C ALA A 153 -5.51 -11.73 6.81
N ALA A 154 -6.58 -10.97 6.60
CA ALA A 154 -7.91 -11.30 7.11
C ALA A 154 -8.46 -12.58 6.45
N ASP A 155 -8.25 -12.77 5.15
CA ASP A 155 -8.69 -13.95 4.40
C ASP A 155 -7.96 -15.21 4.90
N THR A 156 -6.63 -15.17 5.02
CA THR A 156 -5.86 -16.27 5.62
C THR A 156 -6.31 -16.59 7.05
N ASN A 157 -6.64 -15.57 7.84
CA ASN A 157 -7.17 -15.78 9.20
C ASN A 157 -8.56 -16.42 9.18
N ALA A 158 -9.41 -16.11 8.20
CA ALA A 158 -10.71 -16.75 8.03
C ALA A 158 -10.55 -18.22 7.63
N GLU A 159 -9.71 -18.51 6.62
CA GLU A 159 -9.39 -19.87 6.18
C GLU A 159 -8.86 -20.74 7.33
N ARG A 160 -7.96 -20.21 8.16
CA ARG A 160 -7.45 -20.94 9.33
C ARG A 160 -8.55 -21.27 10.33
N ARG A 161 -9.46 -20.33 10.61
CA ARG A 161 -10.60 -20.58 11.52
C ARG A 161 -11.53 -21.65 10.98
N GLU A 162 -11.83 -21.60 9.69
CA GLU A 162 -12.66 -22.60 9.02
C GLU A 162 -12.02 -24.00 9.06
N ALA A 163 -10.70 -24.06 8.88
CA ALA A 163 -9.92 -25.29 9.03
C ALA A 163 -9.70 -25.74 10.49
N GLY A 164 -10.23 -25.03 11.49
CA GLY A 164 -10.05 -25.33 12.92
C GLY A 164 -8.63 -25.08 13.45
N LEU A 165 -7.81 -24.33 12.72
CA LEU A 165 -6.44 -23.98 13.09
C LEU A 165 -6.39 -22.69 13.92
N ALA A 166 -5.42 -22.61 14.84
CA ALA A 166 -5.20 -21.40 15.63
C ALA A 166 -4.74 -20.22 14.75
N VAL A 167 -5.32 -19.05 14.99
CA VAL A 167 -4.88 -17.77 14.40
C VAL A 167 -3.79 -17.17 15.30
N GLU A 168 -2.59 -17.00 14.76
CA GLU A 168 -1.44 -16.48 15.51
C GLU A 168 -1.62 -15.00 15.88
N SER A 169 -2.15 -14.20 14.95
CA SER A 169 -2.44 -12.79 15.19
C SER A 169 -3.53 -12.27 14.25
N SER A 170 -4.49 -11.53 14.81
CA SER A 170 -5.44 -10.71 14.05
C SER A 170 -5.02 -9.24 13.97
N ALA A 171 -3.89 -8.87 14.58
CA ALA A 171 -3.43 -7.50 14.59
C ALA A 171 -3.08 -7.04 13.16
N GLY A 172 -3.66 -5.92 12.74
CA GLY A 172 -3.45 -5.36 11.39
C GLY A 172 -4.27 -6.03 10.28
N ALA A 173 -5.03 -7.10 10.58
CA ALA A 173 -5.99 -7.65 9.65
C ALA A 173 -7.13 -6.63 9.42
N LEU A 174 -7.60 -6.54 8.18
CA LEU A 174 -8.68 -5.61 7.83
C LEU A 174 -9.98 -6.08 8.49
N THR A 175 -10.72 -5.16 9.09
CA THR A 175 -12.03 -5.47 9.66
C THR A 175 -13.07 -5.59 8.55
N GLU A 176 -14.15 -6.33 8.83
CA GLU A 176 -15.24 -6.53 7.87
C GLU A 176 -15.87 -5.20 7.41
N ALA A 177 -16.13 -4.29 8.35
CA ALA A 177 -16.67 -2.97 8.03
C ALA A 177 -15.74 -2.15 7.10
N ARG A 178 -14.42 -2.24 7.29
CA ARG A 178 -13.44 -1.56 6.45
C ARG A 178 -13.32 -2.21 5.07
N ARG A 179 -13.42 -3.54 4.99
CA ARG A 179 -13.49 -4.28 3.73
C ARG A 179 -14.73 -3.87 2.93
N ALA A 180 -15.90 -3.90 3.55
CA ALA A 180 -17.16 -3.49 2.91
C ALA A 180 -17.10 -2.06 2.37
N ALA A 181 -16.52 -1.13 3.13
CA ALA A 181 -16.34 0.26 2.70
C ALA A 181 -15.44 0.41 1.46
N LEU A 182 -14.45 -0.48 1.27
CA LEU A 182 -13.58 -0.49 0.08
C LEU A 182 -14.27 -1.18 -1.11
N GLU A 183 -15.02 -2.25 -0.86
CA GLU A 183 -15.80 -2.96 -1.89
C GLU A 183 -16.92 -2.11 -2.47
N GLU A 184 -17.52 -1.23 -1.66
CA GLU A 184 -18.49 -0.22 -2.14
C GLU A 184 -17.86 0.74 -3.16
N ILE A 185 -16.56 1.04 -3.05
CA ILE A 185 -15.85 1.90 -4.00
C ILE A 185 -15.56 1.15 -5.28
N ASP A 186 -15.01 -0.05 -5.16
CA ASP A 186 -14.65 -0.91 -6.29
C ASP A 186 -14.54 -2.36 -5.80
N PRO A 187 -15.46 -3.26 -6.17
CA PRO A 187 -15.38 -4.68 -5.79
C PRO A 187 -14.08 -5.35 -6.26
N GLY A 188 -13.47 -4.85 -7.32
CA GLY A 188 -12.20 -5.32 -7.86
C GLY A 188 -10.95 -4.75 -7.17
N TRP A 189 -11.09 -4.03 -6.06
CA TRP A 189 -9.98 -3.34 -5.40
C TRP A 189 -8.90 -4.27 -4.86
N CYS A 190 -9.24 -5.50 -4.44
CA CYS A 190 -8.32 -6.50 -3.89
C CYS A 190 -8.38 -7.83 -4.67
N PRO A 191 -7.80 -7.88 -5.89
CA PRO A 191 -7.84 -9.08 -6.71
C PRO A 191 -6.97 -10.21 -6.10
N ALA A 192 -7.36 -11.45 -6.42
CA ALA A 192 -6.59 -12.66 -6.10
C ALA A 192 -5.27 -12.76 -6.89
N TRP A 193 -5.14 -11.99 -7.98
CA TRP A 193 -3.95 -11.90 -8.83
C TRP A 193 -3.25 -10.55 -8.68
N ASP A 194 -2.35 -10.23 -9.62
CA ASP A 194 -1.60 -8.98 -9.62
C ASP A 194 -2.50 -7.75 -9.81
N ALA A 195 -2.33 -6.74 -8.96
CA ALA A 195 -3.16 -5.55 -9.03
C ALA A 195 -2.81 -4.63 -10.21
N GLY A 196 -1.60 -4.74 -10.77
CA GLY A 196 -1.24 -4.07 -12.02
C GLY A 196 -1.99 -4.68 -13.20
N TRP A 197 -2.08 -6.02 -13.26
CA TRP A 197 -2.92 -6.71 -14.23
C TRP A 197 -4.39 -6.25 -14.13
N GLN A 198 -4.96 -6.24 -12.92
CA GLN A 198 -6.34 -5.79 -12.70
C GLN A 198 -6.54 -4.33 -13.12
N ARG A 199 -5.54 -3.46 -12.88
CA ARG A 199 -5.56 -2.07 -13.33
C ARG A 199 -5.63 -1.99 -14.85
N CYS A 200 -4.72 -2.65 -15.57
CA CYS A 200 -4.72 -2.63 -17.03
C CYS A 200 -6.02 -3.20 -17.63
N PHE A 201 -6.55 -4.28 -17.05
CA PHE A 201 -7.86 -4.82 -17.42
C PHE A 201 -8.97 -3.76 -17.29
N ARG A 202 -9.02 -3.07 -16.15
CA ARG A 202 -10.04 -2.05 -15.89
C ARG A 202 -9.88 -0.81 -16.78
N LEU A 203 -8.65 -0.41 -17.07
CA LEU A 203 -8.35 0.66 -18.03
C LEU A 203 -8.81 0.31 -19.45
N ALA A 204 -8.55 -0.93 -19.88
CA ALA A 204 -9.00 -1.44 -21.18
C ALA A 204 -10.53 -1.53 -21.23
N GLN A 205 -11.18 -1.97 -20.15
CA GLN A 205 -12.63 -2.01 -20.04
C GLN A 205 -13.25 -0.61 -20.13
N ASN A 206 -12.70 0.37 -19.41
CA ASN A 206 -13.20 1.75 -19.45
C ASN A 206 -13.02 2.35 -20.86
N LEU A 207 -11.89 2.10 -21.52
CA LEU A 207 -11.66 2.53 -22.90
C LEU A 207 -12.75 2.03 -23.86
N LEU A 208 -13.12 0.75 -23.76
CA LEU A 208 -14.20 0.16 -24.55
C LEU A 208 -15.57 0.77 -24.21
N GLN A 209 -15.84 1.00 -22.92
CA GLN A 209 -17.10 1.63 -22.47
C GLN A 209 -17.25 3.06 -22.98
N ASP A 210 -16.14 3.79 -23.12
CA ASP A 210 -16.10 5.14 -23.69
C ASP A 210 -16.13 5.15 -25.23
N GLY A 211 -16.30 3.98 -25.87
CA GLY A 211 -16.40 3.82 -27.33
C GLY A 211 -15.06 3.78 -28.06
N GLY A 212 -13.95 3.61 -27.34
CA GLY A 212 -12.63 3.36 -27.93
C GLY A 212 -12.42 1.89 -28.30
N ASP A 213 -11.35 1.62 -29.04
CA ASP A 213 -10.93 0.26 -29.43
C ASP A 213 -9.70 -0.19 -28.63
N LEU A 214 -9.58 -1.51 -28.43
CA LEU A 214 -8.36 -2.06 -27.84
C LEU A 214 -7.14 -1.84 -28.75
N PRO A 215 -6.04 -1.30 -28.21
CA PRO A 215 -4.83 -1.10 -28.99
C PRO A 215 -4.16 -2.44 -29.30
N VAL A 216 -3.91 -2.69 -30.59
CA VAL A 216 -3.06 -3.80 -31.06
C VAL A 216 -1.59 -3.35 -31.20
N VAL A 217 -1.34 -2.04 -31.23
CA VAL A 217 -0.02 -1.43 -31.42
C VAL A 217 0.52 -0.93 -30.08
N VAL A 218 1.75 -1.35 -29.76
CA VAL A 218 2.52 -0.92 -28.57
C VAL A 218 2.71 0.60 -28.55
N CYS A 219 2.63 1.22 -27.37
CA CYS A 219 2.79 2.66 -27.12
C CYS A 219 1.76 3.58 -27.82
N LYS A 220 0.73 3.04 -28.45
CA LYS A 220 -0.32 3.84 -29.09
C LYS A 220 -1.29 4.44 -28.08
N VAL A 221 -1.65 3.68 -27.06
CA VAL A 221 -2.61 4.09 -26.02
C VAL A 221 -1.96 3.88 -24.67
N ILE A 222 -1.61 4.99 -24.03
CA ILE A 222 -1.04 5.02 -22.68
C ILE A 222 -2.04 5.70 -21.77
N VAL A 223 -2.58 4.96 -20.80
CA VAL A 223 -3.58 5.47 -19.85
C VAL A 223 -3.04 5.27 -18.44
N GLN A 224 -3.01 6.34 -17.64
CA GLN A 224 -2.43 6.32 -16.29
C GLN A 224 -0.98 5.77 -16.23
N GLY A 225 -0.20 5.97 -17.31
CA GLY A 225 1.17 5.47 -17.42
C GLY A 225 1.30 4.00 -17.82
N GLU A 226 0.18 3.29 -18.04
CA GLU A 226 0.16 1.92 -18.51
C GLU A 226 -0.01 1.87 -20.04
N ASP A 227 0.86 1.13 -20.72
CA ASP A 227 0.79 0.90 -22.17
C ASP A 227 -0.16 -0.26 -22.46
N LEU A 228 -1.40 0.06 -22.84
CA LEU A 228 -2.44 -0.93 -23.05
C LEU A 228 -2.14 -1.81 -24.27
N GLY A 229 -1.47 -1.28 -25.31
CA GLY A 229 -1.11 -2.07 -26.49
C GLY A 229 -0.07 -3.14 -26.16
N ARG A 230 0.93 -2.77 -25.36
CA ARG A 230 1.88 -3.74 -24.80
C ARG A 230 1.20 -4.77 -23.91
N TRP A 231 0.27 -4.32 -23.07
CA TRP A 231 -0.43 -5.21 -22.15
C TRP A 231 -1.30 -6.23 -22.87
N VAL A 232 -2.08 -5.81 -23.89
CA VAL A 232 -2.91 -6.69 -24.73
C VAL A 232 -2.03 -7.73 -25.43
N ALA A 233 -0.94 -7.33 -26.08
CA ALA A 233 -0.01 -8.25 -26.72
C ALA A 233 0.57 -9.28 -25.72
N ALA A 234 0.94 -8.82 -24.52
CA ALA A 234 1.42 -9.72 -23.47
C ALA A 234 0.37 -10.74 -23.04
N GLN A 235 -0.92 -10.37 -22.98
CA GLN A 235 -2.00 -11.30 -22.66
C GLN A 235 -2.18 -12.35 -23.76
N ARG A 236 -2.23 -11.92 -25.03
CA ARG A 236 -2.39 -12.82 -26.18
C ARG A 236 -1.24 -13.84 -26.27
N HIS A 237 0.00 -13.41 -26.10
CA HIS A 237 1.18 -14.30 -26.17
C HIS A 237 1.38 -15.16 -24.91
N GLY A 238 0.92 -14.67 -23.75
CA GLY A 238 1.04 -15.31 -22.45
C GLY A 238 -0.18 -16.12 -22.03
N TRP A 239 -1.11 -16.40 -22.94
CA TRP A 239 -2.45 -16.93 -22.63
C TRP A 239 -2.44 -18.15 -21.70
N GLU A 240 -1.56 -19.12 -21.96
CA GLU A 240 -1.43 -20.36 -21.17
C GLU A 240 -0.94 -20.14 -19.73
N GLN A 241 -0.41 -18.96 -19.41
CA GLN A 241 0.07 -18.60 -18.06
C GLN A 241 -1.01 -17.88 -17.25
N LEU A 242 -2.12 -17.50 -17.89
CA LEU A 242 -3.24 -16.83 -17.24
C LEU A 242 -4.09 -17.82 -16.45
N LEU A 243 -4.63 -17.37 -15.34
CA LEU A 243 -5.63 -18.15 -14.60
C LEU A 243 -6.90 -18.33 -15.44
N PRO A 244 -7.67 -19.42 -15.26
CA PRO A 244 -8.92 -19.62 -16.01
C PRO A 244 -9.90 -18.43 -15.90
N ALA A 245 -9.99 -17.82 -14.71
CA ALA A 245 -10.80 -16.62 -14.51
C ALA A 245 -10.28 -15.40 -15.30
N GLN A 246 -8.97 -15.26 -15.46
CA GLN A 246 -8.38 -14.19 -16.27
C GLN A 246 -8.66 -14.42 -17.75
N GLN A 247 -8.49 -15.65 -18.26
CA GLN A 247 -8.84 -16.00 -19.64
C GLN A 247 -10.31 -15.69 -19.93
N TRP A 248 -11.21 -16.12 -19.04
CA TRP A 248 -12.64 -15.85 -19.17
C TRP A 248 -12.94 -14.35 -19.22
N LEU A 249 -12.33 -13.55 -18.35
CA LEU A 249 -12.51 -12.08 -18.35
C LEU A 249 -12.00 -11.45 -19.65
N LEU A 250 -10.83 -11.85 -20.14
CA LEU A 250 -10.26 -11.31 -21.37
C LEU A 250 -11.12 -11.63 -22.58
N GLU A 251 -11.58 -12.88 -22.70
CA GLU A 251 -12.40 -13.34 -23.82
C GLU A 251 -13.80 -12.71 -23.77
N ASN A 252 -14.48 -12.78 -22.63
CA ASN A 252 -15.91 -12.44 -22.54
C ASN A 252 -16.17 -10.96 -22.26
N VAL A 253 -15.23 -10.24 -21.63
CA VAL A 253 -15.40 -8.81 -21.29
C VAL A 253 -14.66 -7.91 -22.26
N LEU A 254 -13.44 -8.30 -22.69
CA LEU A 254 -12.61 -7.48 -23.56
C LEU A 254 -12.54 -7.97 -25.01
N GLY A 255 -13.02 -9.18 -25.33
CA GLY A 255 -12.89 -9.75 -26.68
C GLY A 255 -11.44 -10.03 -27.08
N ILE A 256 -10.56 -10.29 -26.11
CA ILE A 256 -9.16 -10.63 -26.37
C ILE A 256 -9.04 -12.14 -26.47
N GLU A 257 -8.54 -12.61 -27.61
CA GLU A 257 -8.28 -14.02 -27.90
C GLU A 257 -6.78 -14.35 -27.81
N PRO A 258 -6.41 -15.62 -27.57
CA PRO A 258 -5.01 -16.06 -27.62
C PRO A 258 -4.37 -15.73 -28.97
N ALA A 259 -3.07 -15.44 -28.96
CA ALA A 259 -2.31 -15.25 -30.21
C ALA A 259 -2.19 -16.57 -30.97
N ASP A 260 -2.43 -16.52 -32.28
CA ASP A 260 -2.15 -17.60 -33.22
C ASP A 260 -0.64 -17.91 -33.29
N GLU A 261 -0.28 -19.10 -33.77
CA GLU A 261 1.12 -19.50 -33.91
C GLU A 261 1.95 -18.52 -34.77
N ALA A 262 1.34 -17.93 -35.80
CA ALA A 262 1.98 -16.95 -36.68
C ALA A 262 2.18 -15.58 -36.01
N GLU A 263 1.35 -15.22 -35.04
CA GLU A 263 1.46 -13.95 -34.30
C GLU A 263 2.43 -14.04 -33.12
N ARG A 264 2.67 -15.25 -32.61
CA ARG A 264 3.59 -15.45 -31.49
C ARG A 264 5.00 -15.12 -31.97
N PRO A 265 5.72 -14.18 -31.31
CA PRO A 265 7.10 -13.94 -31.65
C PRO A 265 7.88 -15.25 -31.51
N ALA A 266 8.61 -15.62 -32.55
CA ALA A 266 9.39 -16.85 -32.58
C ALA A 266 10.22 -16.95 -31.29
N LYS A 267 10.01 -18.03 -30.52
CA LYS A 267 10.82 -18.28 -29.33
C LYS A 267 12.26 -18.43 -29.79
N ARG A 268 13.09 -17.42 -29.52
CA ARG A 268 14.53 -17.50 -29.77
C ARG A 268 15.05 -18.74 -29.04
N THR A 269 15.58 -19.67 -29.82
CA THR A 269 16.19 -20.87 -29.29
C THR A 269 17.41 -20.50 -28.44
N GLN A 270 17.91 -21.45 -27.63
CA GLN A 270 19.17 -21.21 -26.92
C GLN A 270 20.31 -20.93 -27.90
N ASP A 271 20.25 -21.49 -29.12
CA ASP A 271 21.22 -21.26 -30.18
C ASP A 271 21.11 -19.86 -30.78
N ASP A 272 19.90 -19.35 -31.01
CA ASP A 272 19.70 -17.97 -31.48
C ASP A 272 20.24 -16.95 -30.46
N MET A 273 19.96 -17.20 -29.18
CA MET A 273 20.48 -16.37 -28.10
C MET A 273 22.00 -16.48 -27.98
N TRP A 274 22.55 -17.68 -28.18
CA TRP A 274 23.99 -17.88 -28.20
C TRP A 274 24.64 -17.13 -29.36
N ALA A 275 24.10 -17.26 -30.57
CA ALA A 275 24.58 -16.58 -31.77
C ALA A 275 24.53 -15.05 -31.63
N LEU A 276 23.44 -14.50 -31.07
CA LEU A 276 23.32 -13.07 -30.79
C LEU A 276 24.38 -12.58 -29.80
N ASN A 277 24.58 -13.31 -28.69
CA ASN A 277 25.59 -12.94 -27.71
C ASN A 277 27.02 -13.10 -28.25
N LEU A 278 27.27 -14.11 -29.08
CA LEU A 278 28.55 -14.30 -29.77
C LEU A 278 28.81 -13.18 -30.79
N ARG A 279 27.77 -12.72 -31.51
CA ARG A 279 27.87 -11.54 -32.38
C ARG A 279 28.24 -10.29 -31.58
N ALA A 280 27.61 -10.05 -30.43
CA ALA A 280 27.99 -8.98 -29.52
C ALA A 280 29.46 -9.11 -29.05
N ALA A 281 29.91 -10.32 -28.71
CA ALA A 281 31.28 -10.58 -28.30
C ALA A 281 32.28 -10.33 -29.45
N ARG A 282 31.96 -10.75 -30.68
CA ARG A 282 32.76 -10.48 -31.89
C ARG A 282 32.86 -8.99 -32.16
N GLN A 283 31.75 -8.26 -32.06
CA GLN A 283 31.71 -6.80 -32.24
C GLN A 283 32.60 -6.09 -31.21
N PHE A 284 32.49 -6.45 -29.92
CA PHE A 284 33.34 -5.90 -28.88
C PHE A 284 34.82 -6.26 -29.10
N HIS A 285 35.11 -7.51 -29.46
CA HIS A 285 36.47 -7.96 -29.73
C HIS A 285 37.08 -7.26 -30.95
N ALA A 286 36.30 -7.02 -32.01
CA ALA A 286 36.77 -6.28 -33.18
C ALA A 286 37.15 -4.83 -32.83
N ARG A 287 36.44 -4.21 -31.89
CA ARG A 287 36.72 -2.84 -31.42
C ARG A 287 37.88 -2.76 -30.43
N GLU A 288 37.93 -3.66 -29.45
CA GLU A 288 38.84 -3.57 -28.29
C GLU A 288 40.03 -4.56 -28.36
N GLY A 289 40.01 -5.49 -29.31
CA GLY A 289 41.03 -6.54 -29.46
C GLY A 289 41.05 -7.59 -28.33
N HIS A 290 40.07 -7.59 -27.43
CA HIS A 290 40.00 -8.51 -26.30
C HIS A 290 38.58 -8.75 -25.79
N LEU A 291 38.36 -9.80 -24.99
CA LEU A 291 37.10 -10.07 -24.27
C LEU A 291 37.14 -9.73 -22.76
N ARG A 292 37.87 -8.68 -22.37
CA ARG A 292 37.86 -8.14 -21.00
C ARG A 292 36.74 -7.11 -20.83
N VAL A 293 35.50 -7.60 -20.87
CA VAL A 293 34.30 -6.76 -20.80
C VAL A 293 33.93 -6.45 -19.34
N PRO A 294 33.75 -5.16 -18.96
CA PRO A 294 33.24 -4.81 -17.63
C PRO A 294 31.85 -5.42 -17.38
N ARG A 295 31.56 -5.88 -16.15
CA ARG A 295 30.30 -6.59 -15.83
C ARG A 295 29.02 -5.84 -16.23
N LYS A 296 29.02 -4.51 -16.08
CA LYS A 296 27.89 -3.63 -16.41
C LYS A 296 27.83 -3.20 -17.88
N HIS A 297 28.81 -3.60 -18.69
CA HIS A 297 28.88 -3.22 -20.10
C HIS A 297 27.72 -3.82 -20.89
N VAL A 298 27.22 -3.03 -21.82
CA VAL A 298 26.11 -3.33 -22.70
C VAL A 298 26.53 -3.03 -24.13
N GLU A 299 26.32 -3.98 -25.02
CA GLU A 299 26.63 -3.88 -26.44
C GLU A 299 25.33 -3.76 -27.24
N GLN A 300 25.28 -2.85 -28.19
CA GLN A 300 24.15 -2.70 -29.12
C GLN A 300 24.48 -3.45 -30.40
N VAL A 301 23.65 -4.43 -30.78
CA VAL A 301 23.86 -5.26 -31.97
C VAL A 301 22.73 -5.03 -32.95
N GLU A 302 23.07 -4.58 -34.16
CA GLU A 302 22.12 -4.49 -35.27
C GLU A 302 21.69 -5.89 -35.71
N THR A 303 20.39 -6.10 -35.81
CA THR A 303 19.80 -7.32 -36.36
C THR A 303 19.06 -6.98 -37.64
N GLU A 304 19.24 -7.76 -38.71
CA GLU A 304 18.39 -7.68 -39.89
C GLU A 304 16.92 -8.02 -39.52
N ALA A 305 16.00 -7.42 -40.27
CA ALA A 305 14.57 -7.36 -39.99
C ALA A 305 13.97 -8.70 -39.53
N GLY A 306 13.22 -8.67 -38.41
CA GLY A 306 12.45 -9.81 -37.89
C GLY A 306 12.77 -10.22 -36.45
N LEU A 307 13.79 -9.64 -35.81
CA LEU A 307 14.21 -10.00 -34.46
C LEU A 307 13.79 -8.94 -33.43
N VAL A 308 12.49 -8.87 -33.15
CA VAL A 308 11.90 -7.95 -32.15
C VAL A 308 12.58 -8.10 -30.78
N GLY A 309 13.28 -7.05 -30.35
CA GLY A 309 13.81 -6.95 -28.99
C GLY A 309 12.69 -6.59 -28.02
N ARG A 310 12.73 -7.10 -26.78
CA ARG A 310 11.75 -6.76 -25.71
C ARG A 310 11.71 -5.27 -25.32
N GLN A 311 12.54 -4.43 -25.93
CA GLN A 311 12.78 -3.04 -25.54
C GLN A 311 13.01 -2.07 -26.71
N ALA A 312 12.92 -2.53 -27.96
CA ALA A 312 13.11 -1.66 -29.13
C ALA A 312 11.94 -1.86 -30.08
N GLY A 313 11.47 -0.76 -30.67
CA GLY A 313 10.55 -0.78 -31.81
C GLY A 313 11.11 -1.62 -32.96
N VAL A 314 10.24 -1.89 -33.93
CA VAL A 314 10.38 -2.90 -34.99
C VAL A 314 11.73 -2.88 -35.74
N ASP A 315 12.50 -1.78 -35.71
CA ASP A 315 13.76 -1.60 -36.44
C ASP A 315 14.95 -1.06 -35.60
N GLY A 316 15.03 -1.37 -34.29
CA GLY A 316 16.10 -0.87 -33.42
C GLY A 316 17.21 -1.88 -33.07
N PRO A 317 18.44 -1.44 -32.76
CA PRO A 317 19.52 -2.33 -32.34
C PRO A 317 19.17 -3.08 -31.05
N VAL A 318 19.50 -4.37 -30.99
CA VAL A 318 19.23 -5.22 -29.83
C VAL A 318 20.29 -4.99 -28.76
N VAL A 319 19.83 -4.67 -27.55
CA VAL A 319 20.68 -4.38 -26.40
C VAL A 319 21.10 -5.68 -25.70
N VAL A 320 22.39 -6.01 -25.75
CA VAL A 320 22.98 -7.22 -25.15
C VAL A 320 23.81 -6.84 -23.92
N LYS A 321 23.46 -7.39 -22.74
CA LYS A 321 24.24 -7.23 -21.49
C LYS A 321 25.51 -8.10 -21.51
N LEU A 322 26.42 -7.81 -22.45
CA LEU A 322 27.58 -8.63 -22.79
C LEU A 322 28.47 -8.94 -21.58
N GLY A 323 28.72 -7.96 -20.70
CA GLY A 323 29.56 -8.15 -19.53
C GLY A 323 28.99 -9.15 -18.52
N THR A 324 27.68 -9.12 -18.30
CA THR A 324 27.00 -10.07 -17.42
C THR A 324 26.93 -11.47 -18.05
N TRP A 325 26.73 -11.53 -19.36
CA TRP A 325 26.72 -12.81 -20.09
C TRP A 325 28.08 -13.51 -20.04
N LEU A 326 29.18 -12.82 -20.36
CA LEU A 326 30.54 -13.40 -20.30
C LEU A 326 30.92 -13.86 -18.89
N ASP A 327 30.55 -13.10 -17.84
CA ASP A 327 30.76 -13.52 -16.44
C ASP A 327 30.02 -14.81 -16.10
N ASN A 328 28.76 -14.92 -16.52
CA ASN A 328 27.97 -16.14 -16.31
C ASN A 328 28.53 -17.34 -17.09
N VAL A 329 29.04 -17.11 -18.30
CA VAL A 329 29.68 -18.15 -19.12
C VAL A 329 30.99 -18.64 -18.47
N ARG A 330 31.84 -17.75 -17.94
CA ARG A 330 33.04 -18.15 -17.16
C ARG A 330 32.70 -19.03 -15.98
N LYS A 331 31.72 -18.62 -15.16
CA LYS A 331 31.27 -19.39 -14.00
C LYS A 331 30.74 -20.78 -14.36
N ARG A 332 30.26 -20.96 -15.60
CA ARG A 332 29.70 -22.20 -16.11
C ARG A 332 30.61 -22.90 -17.14
N ALA A 333 31.90 -22.55 -17.18
CA ALA A 333 32.86 -23.07 -18.14
C ALA A 333 32.87 -24.61 -18.22
N GLY A 334 32.83 -25.28 -17.05
CA GLY A 334 32.83 -26.74 -16.95
C GLY A 334 31.57 -27.43 -17.46
N LYS A 335 30.50 -26.67 -17.78
CA LYS A 335 29.23 -27.17 -18.31
C LYS A 335 28.97 -26.72 -19.75
N LEU A 336 29.92 -26.03 -20.38
CA LEU A 336 29.76 -25.50 -21.72
C LEU A 336 30.10 -26.58 -22.76
N ALA A 337 29.26 -26.71 -23.78
CA ALA A 337 29.55 -27.57 -24.93
C ALA A 337 30.90 -27.19 -25.56
N GLU A 338 31.65 -28.19 -26.02
CA GLU A 338 33.00 -28.01 -26.53
C GLU A 338 33.06 -27.02 -27.71
N GLN A 339 32.10 -27.11 -28.64
CA GLN A 339 31.95 -26.18 -29.77
C GLN A 339 31.80 -24.72 -29.30
N ARG A 340 30.89 -24.46 -28.35
CA ARG A 340 30.66 -23.12 -27.78
C ARG A 340 31.89 -22.59 -27.04
N ARG A 341 32.64 -23.48 -26.40
CA ARG A 341 33.91 -23.14 -25.75
C ARG A 341 34.97 -22.74 -26.78
N ALA A 342 35.06 -23.47 -27.89
CA ALA A 342 35.99 -23.18 -28.98
C ALA A 342 35.70 -21.82 -29.65
N GLU A 343 34.43 -21.48 -29.85
CA GLU A 343 34.02 -20.17 -30.42
C GLU A 343 34.48 -18.99 -29.57
N LEU A 344 34.40 -19.09 -28.24
CA LEU A 344 34.89 -18.06 -27.33
C LEU A 344 36.42 -18.07 -27.20
N ASN A 345 37.05 -19.24 -27.26
CA ASN A 345 38.52 -19.35 -27.31
C ASN A 345 39.10 -18.66 -28.53
N ALA A 346 38.44 -18.77 -29.68
CA ALA A 346 38.83 -18.09 -30.92
C ALA A 346 38.80 -16.55 -30.79
N LEU A 347 38.03 -16.02 -29.83
CA LEU A 347 37.98 -14.60 -29.48
C LEU A 347 38.90 -14.24 -28.30
N GLY A 348 39.85 -15.12 -27.94
CA GLY A 348 40.80 -14.89 -26.85
C GLY A 348 40.16 -14.88 -25.46
N MET A 349 39.02 -15.57 -25.28
CA MET A 349 38.36 -15.66 -23.98
C MET A 349 39.26 -16.32 -22.94
N ARG A 350 39.44 -15.62 -21.81
CA ARG A 350 40.05 -16.19 -20.61
C ARG A 350 38.94 -16.75 -19.71
N TRP A 351 39.08 -18.00 -19.30
CA TRP A 351 38.08 -18.72 -18.50
C TRP A 351 38.19 -18.41 -17.03
#